data_AF-A0A7S2EPX2-F1
#
_entry.id   AF-A0A7S2EPX2-F1
#
_cell.length_a   1.000
_cell.length_b   1.000
_cell.length_c   1.000
_cell.angle_alpha   90.00
_cell.angle_beta   90.00
_cell.angle_gamma   90.00
#
_symmetry.space_group_name_H-M   'P 1'
#
loop_
_entity.id
_entity.type
_entity.pdbx_description
1 polymer ?
#
loop_
_entity_poly.entity_id
_entity_poly.type
_entity_poly.pdbx_seq_one_letter_code
_entity_poly.pdbx_strand_id
1 'polypeptide(L)'
;VDRSPPLPGLDDGGGAPRIGRIRRMSIIAVTASCAFVLFVCVAGRAGDAAAKSKPKANFGVQRTAASAPPSTESILESIFSEVGDAPPGEGGIPVFWDLSGGGASAAVSEALANCAGLLIASVDSKGGGRGSVRGGEGSKERDILVAPSLPAASSLLASAAMSGVSDVENDEEATKPPARARAFTMMEHPVRRAVNAYRALPPRIARRTTLEQYASSDDAVDNPMVRSLTGAVSDEALTARHVDAAKDALRKHILVGVDEIEGRSLERFEQYFG
;
A
#
# COMPACT_ATOMS: atom_id res chain seq x y z
N VAL A 1 -71.48 6.21 -21.52
CA VAL A 1 -71.11 5.24 -20.46
C VAL A 1 -69.83 4.59 -20.92
N ASP A 2 -68.71 5.13 -20.50
CA ASP A 2 -67.39 4.57 -20.78
C ASP A 2 -66.58 4.76 -19.50
N ARG A 3 -66.24 3.64 -18.86
CA ARG A 3 -65.55 3.59 -17.56
C ARG A 3 -64.36 2.66 -17.70
N SER A 4 -63.21 3.22 -18.04
CA SER A 4 -61.93 2.56 -17.82
C SER A 4 -61.48 2.78 -16.37
N PRO A 5 -60.95 1.76 -15.68
CA PRO A 5 -60.44 1.91 -14.32
C PRO A 5 -59.08 2.64 -14.33
N PRO A 6 -58.74 3.39 -13.26
CA PRO A 6 -57.45 4.05 -13.14
C PRO A 6 -56.35 3.04 -12.82
N LEU A 7 -55.19 3.21 -13.45
CA LEU A 7 -53.96 2.46 -13.15
C LEU A 7 -53.45 2.83 -11.74
N PRO A 8 -52.90 1.86 -10.98
CA PRO A 8 -52.33 2.13 -9.67
C PRO A 8 -51.04 2.94 -9.78
N GLY A 9 -50.90 3.89 -8.84
CA GLY A 9 -49.81 4.85 -8.78
C GLY A 9 -48.44 4.21 -8.63
N LEU A 10 -47.48 4.77 -9.36
CA LEU A 10 -46.06 4.67 -9.04
C LEU A 10 -45.82 5.47 -7.76
N ASP A 11 -45.54 4.77 -6.66
CA ASP A 11 -44.95 5.35 -5.47
C ASP A 11 -43.49 5.73 -5.77
N ASP A 12 -43.25 7.00 -6.05
CA ASP A 12 -41.91 7.61 -6.07
C ASP A 12 -41.41 7.81 -4.63
N GLY A 13 -41.14 6.71 -3.93
CA GLY A 13 -40.74 6.67 -2.52
C GLY A 13 -39.43 5.93 -2.27
N GLY A 14 -38.56 5.80 -3.27
CA GLY A 14 -37.26 5.13 -3.14
C GLY A 14 -36.13 6.12 -2.86
N GLY A 15 -35.99 6.53 -1.60
CA GLY A 15 -34.82 7.28 -1.14
C GLY A 15 -33.55 6.41 -1.24
N ALA A 16 -32.88 6.46 -2.39
CA ALA A 16 -31.59 5.80 -2.56
C ALA A 16 -30.61 6.32 -1.50
N PRO A 17 -29.89 5.43 -0.78
CA PRO A 17 -28.88 5.86 0.17
C PRO A 17 -27.80 6.64 -0.60
N ARG A 18 -27.62 7.91 -0.23
CA ARG A 18 -26.54 8.76 -0.72
C ARG A 18 -25.22 8.16 -0.26
N ILE A 19 -24.65 7.25 -1.03
CA ILE A 19 -23.22 6.92 -0.95
C ILE A 19 -22.49 8.24 -1.16
N GLY A 20 -21.75 8.67 -0.14
CA GLY A 20 -21.02 9.93 -0.18
C GLY A 20 -20.18 9.98 -1.43
N ARG A 21 -20.46 10.95 -2.31
CA ARG A 21 -19.54 11.31 -3.40
C ARG A 21 -18.19 11.54 -2.75
N ILE A 22 -17.22 10.67 -3.07
CA ILE A 22 -15.80 10.98 -2.92
C ILE A 22 -15.64 12.33 -3.59
N ARG A 23 -15.39 13.37 -2.79
CA ARG A 23 -15.23 14.72 -3.31
C ARG A 23 -14.07 14.64 -4.30
N ARG A 24 -14.32 14.96 -5.57
CA ARG A 24 -13.28 15.12 -6.60
C ARG A 24 -12.14 15.93 -5.99
N MET A 25 -11.08 15.24 -5.57
CA MET A 25 -9.91 15.87 -4.98
C MET A 25 -9.24 16.61 -6.13
N SER A 26 -9.23 17.95 -6.05
CA SER A 26 -8.31 18.69 -6.89
C SER A 26 -6.90 18.41 -6.37
N ILE A 27 -6.09 17.70 -7.17
CA ILE A 27 -4.66 17.40 -6.97
C ILE A 27 -3.84 18.62 -6.51
N ILE A 28 -4.33 19.84 -6.81
CA ILE A 28 -3.75 21.12 -6.39
C ILE A 28 -3.79 21.31 -4.86
N ALA A 29 -4.78 20.78 -4.15
CA ALA A 29 -4.90 20.95 -2.69
C ALA A 29 -3.97 20.00 -1.90
N VAL A 30 -3.74 18.79 -2.40
CA VAL A 30 -2.81 17.82 -1.78
C VAL A 30 -1.36 18.27 -1.93
N THR A 31 -1.00 18.84 -3.09
CA THR A 31 0.35 19.40 -3.32
C THR A 31 0.64 20.63 -2.44
N ALA A 32 -0.34 21.50 -2.18
CA ALA A 32 -0.15 22.69 -1.36
C ALA A 32 0.02 22.38 0.14
N SER A 33 -0.70 21.39 0.68
CA SER A 33 -0.59 21.01 2.10
C SER A 33 0.66 20.15 2.39
N CYS A 34 1.05 19.26 1.47
CA CYS A 34 2.26 18.44 1.60
C CYS A 34 3.56 19.23 1.40
N ALA A 35 3.56 20.29 0.59
CA ALA A 35 4.72 21.16 0.41
C ALA A 35 5.16 21.84 1.73
N PHE A 36 4.21 22.09 2.65
CA PHE A 36 4.49 22.71 3.94
C PHE A 36 5.20 21.76 4.92
N VAL A 37 4.89 20.46 4.85
CA VAL A 37 5.53 19.42 5.69
C VAL A 37 6.95 19.09 5.20
N LEU A 38 7.18 19.11 3.88
CA LEU A 38 8.51 18.90 3.28
C LEU A 38 9.49 20.05 3.58
N PHE A 39 9.01 21.30 3.69
CA PHE A 39 9.89 22.46 3.92
C PHE A 39 10.47 22.52 5.34
N VAL A 40 9.82 21.89 6.33
CA VAL A 40 10.29 21.86 7.72
C VAL A 40 11.40 20.82 7.94
N CYS A 41 11.50 19.79 7.09
CA CYS A 41 12.48 18.70 7.27
C CYS A 41 13.84 18.94 6.60
N VAL A 42 13.98 19.90 5.68
CA VAL A 42 15.20 20.07 4.87
C VAL A 42 16.24 21.02 5.51
N ALA A 43 15.90 21.76 6.57
CA ALA A 43 16.80 22.75 7.19
C ALA A 43 17.74 22.18 8.27
N GLY A 44 18.40 21.04 8.03
CA GLY A 44 19.22 20.37 9.05
C GLY A 44 20.46 19.63 8.54
N ARG A 45 21.62 20.30 8.65
CA ARG A 45 23.01 19.78 8.69
C ARG A 45 23.73 19.44 7.37
N ALA A 46 24.59 20.39 6.99
CA ALA A 46 25.85 20.14 6.31
C ALA A 46 26.98 19.86 7.34
N GLY A 47 27.92 18.99 6.99
CA GLY A 47 29.12 18.72 7.77
C GLY A 47 30.03 17.69 7.09
N ASP A 48 31.13 18.19 6.53
CA ASP A 48 32.19 17.45 5.82
C ASP A 48 33.01 16.53 6.72
N ALA A 49 33.46 15.38 6.18
CA ALA A 49 34.76 14.80 6.52
C ALA A 49 35.20 13.76 5.46
N ALA A 50 36.39 13.98 4.91
CA ALA A 50 37.09 13.10 3.98
C ALA A 50 37.96 12.07 4.71
N ALA A 51 38.02 10.82 4.21
CA ALA A 51 39.06 9.87 4.61
C ALA A 51 39.45 8.90 3.47
N LYS A 52 40.75 8.58 3.47
CA LYS A 52 41.61 8.02 2.42
C LYS A 52 41.33 6.55 2.06
N SER A 53 41.50 6.23 0.78
CA SER A 53 41.38 4.89 0.18
C SER A 53 42.74 4.17 -0.02
N LYS A 54 42.72 2.83 -0.03
CA LYS A 54 43.79 1.92 -0.50
C LYS A 54 43.17 0.66 -1.15
N PRO A 55 43.93 -0.12 -1.97
CA PRO A 55 43.53 -0.48 -3.33
C PRO A 55 42.76 -1.81 -3.50
N LYS A 56 42.06 -1.88 -4.64
CA LYS A 56 41.11 -2.91 -5.08
C LYS A 56 41.78 -4.15 -5.67
N ALA A 57 41.16 -5.31 -5.46
CA ALA A 57 41.40 -6.53 -6.24
C ALA A 57 40.70 -6.43 -7.60
N ASN A 58 41.44 -6.77 -8.67
CA ASN A 58 40.94 -6.75 -10.05
C ASN A 58 40.07 -7.97 -10.33
N PHE A 59 38.76 -7.76 -10.45
CA PHE A 59 37.85 -8.75 -11.03
C PHE A 59 37.69 -8.44 -12.53
N GLY A 60 38.26 -9.30 -13.38
CA GLY A 60 38.16 -9.19 -14.83
C GLY A 60 36.75 -9.55 -15.31
N VAL A 61 35.89 -8.55 -15.45
CA VAL A 61 34.58 -8.70 -16.11
C VAL A 61 34.78 -8.48 -17.61
N GLN A 62 34.53 -9.52 -18.40
CA GLN A 62 34.49 -9.42 -19.86
C GLN A 62 33.30 -8.51 -20.25
N ARG A 63 33.60 -7.38 -20.89
CA ARG A 63 32.60 -6.47 -21.46
C ARG A 63 32.08 -7.08 -22.76
N THR A 64 30.94 -7.75 -22.71
CA THR A 64 30.09 -7.90 -23.88
C THR A 64 29.47 -6.54 -24.20
N ALA A 65 29.36 -6.21 -25.49
CA ALA A 65 28.81 -4.94 -25.95
C ALA A 65 27.37 -4.77 -25.43
N ALA A 66 27.20 -3.90 -24.43
CA ALA A 66 25.93 -3.65 -23.79
C ALA A 66 25.02 -2.89 -24.76
N SER A 67 23.93 -3.52 -25.18
CA SER A 67 22.78 -2.79 -25.69
C SER A 67 22.36 -1.76 -24.63
N ALA A 68 22.00 -0.54 -25.04
CA ALA A 68 21.51 0.47 -24.12
C ALA A 68 20.44 -0.16 -23.20
N PRO A 69 20.56 -0.02 -21.86
CA PRO A 69 19.56 -0.56 -20.96
C PRO A 69 18.20 0.05 -21.34
N PRO A 70 17.12 -0.74 -21.38
CA PRO A 70 15.79 -0.20 -21.59
C PRO A 70 15.53 0.90 -20.57
N SER A 71 14.83 1.96 -20.98
CA SER A 71 14.49 3.05 -20.07
C SER A 71 13.71 2.48 -18.87
N THR A 72 13.96 3.01 -17.68
CA THR A 72 13.24 2.61 -16.46
C THR A 72 11.73 2.68 -16.65
N GLU A 73 11.25 3.67 -17.40
CA GLU A 73 9.82 3.80 -17.75
C GLU A 73 9.31 2.61 -18.58
N SER A 74 10.07 2.15 -19.58
CA SER A 74 9.69 0.98 -20.41
C SER A 74 9.60 -0.30 -19.58
N ILE A 75 10.51 -0.49 -18.63
CA ILE A 75 10.50 -1.64 -17.72
C ILE A 75 9.27 -1.56 -16.81
N LEU A 76 8.96 -0.37 -16.28
CA LEU A 76 7.82 -0.16 -15.40
C LEU A 76 6.48 -0.35 -16.13
N GLU A 77 6.33 0.15 -17.36
CA GLU A 77 5.13 -0.08 -18.19
C GLU A 77 4.91 -1.56 -18.50
N SER A 78 5.99 -2.30 -18.78
CA SER A 78 5.93 -3.76 -18.92
C SER A 78 5.42 -4.43 -17.64
N ILE A 79 5.92 -4.02 -16.47
CA ILE A 79 5.47 -4.56 -15.17
C ILE A 79 3.99 -4.27 -14.93
N PHE A 80 3.52 -3.06 -15.25
CA PHE A 80 2.10 -2.72 -15.11
C PHE A 80 1.20 -3.51 -16.06
N SER A 81 1.67 -3.85 -17.25
CA SER A 81 0.91 -4.69 -18.19
C SER A 81 0.77 -6.15 -17.73
N GLU A 82 1.73 -6.66 -16.95
CA GLU A 82 1.68 -8.03 -16.40
C GLU A 82 0.85 -8.15 -15.12
N VAL A 83 0.72 -7.06 -14.35
CA VAL A 83 -0.13 -7.02 -13.16
C VAL A 83 -1.54 -6.64 -13.62
N GLY A 84 -2.28 -7.65 -14.10
CA GLY A 84 -3.65 -7.48 -14.56
C GLY A 84 -4.50 -6.76 -13.51
N ASP A 85 -5.30 -5.79 -13.97
CA ASP A 85 -6.23 -5.08 -13.10
C ASP A 85 -7.32 -6.05 -12.62
N ALA A 86 -7.58 -6.05 -11.31
CA ALA A 86 -8.84 -6.61 -10.82
C ALA A 86 -9.98 -5.88 -11.55
N PRO A 87 -11.06 -6.56 -11.98
CA PRO A 87 -12.13 -5.88 -12.70
C PRO A 87 -12.73 -4.79 -11.81
N PRO A 88 -13.05 -3.60 -12.36
CA PRO A 88 -13.69 -2.52 -11.60
C PRO A 88 -15.06 -3.00 -11.12
N GLY A 89 -15.11 -3.56 -9.92
CA GLY A 89 -16.35 -3.95 -9.26
C GLY A 89 -16.98 -2.73 -8.60
N GLU A 90 -18.28 -2.52 -8.82
CA GLU A 90 -19.04 -1.47 -8.15
C GLU A 90 -19.02 -1.68 -6.62
N GLY A 91 -18.64 -0.63 -5.87
CA GLY A 91 -18.99 -0.50 -4.45
C GLY A 91 -18.04 -1.11 -3.40
N GLY A 92 -16.79 -1.44 -3.73
CA GLY A 92 -15.83 -1.91 -2.72
C GLY A 92 -15.12 -0.79 -1.96
N ILE A 93 -14.94 -0.94 -0.65
CA ILE A 93 -14.23 0.03 0.21
C ILE A 93 -12.72 0.00 -0.14
N PRO A 94 -12.12 1.12 -0.57
CA PRO A 94 -10.69 1.19 -0.82
C PRO A 94 -9.90 1.07 0.49
N VAL A 95 -8.92 0.17 0.50
CA VAL A 95 -8.01 -0.03 1.64
C VAL A 95 -6.58 0.09 1.14
N PHE A 96 -5.82 1.02 1.72
CA PHE A 96 -4.40 1.12 1.46
C PHE A 96 -3.66 0.05 2.25
N TRP A 97 -2.96 -0.85 1.58
CA TRP A 97 -2.17 -1.90 2.20
C TRP A 97 -0.70 -1.49 2.23
N ASP A 98 -0.15 -1.20 3.40
CA ASP A 98 1.27 -0.90 3.54
C ASP A 98 2.11 -2.19 3.60
N LEU A 99 2.67 -2.57 2.46
CA LEU A 99 3.61 -3.71 2.33
C LEU A 99 5.08 -3.31 2.54
N SER A 100 5.34 -2.01 2.52
CA SER A 100 6.68 -1.47 2.40
C SER A 100 7.37 -1.36 3.76
N GLY A 101 6.61 -1.23 4.86
CA GLY A 101 7.16 -0.97 6.20
C GLY A 101 8.24 0.12 6.19
N GLY A 102 8.15 1.07 5.25
CA GLY A 102 9.22 1.98 4.85
C GLY A 102 8.70 3.39 4.61
N GLY A 103 9.59 4.38 4.71
CA GLY A 103 9.20 5.80 4.88
C GLY A 103 8.41 6.43 3.74
N ALA A 104 8.61 6.02 2.48
CA ALA A 104 7.90 6.61 1.34
C ALA A 104 6.40 6.29 1.36
N SER A 105 6.06 5.01 1.58
CA SER A 105 4.68 4.58 1.78
C SER A 105 4.07 5.19 3.04
N ALA A 106 4.86 5.43 4.10
CA ALA A 106 4.35 6.00 5.33
C ALA A 106 3.73 7.40 5.10
N ALA A 107 4.43 8.28 4.38
CA ALA A 107 3.93 9.62 4.06
C ALA A 107 2.68 9.59 3.18
N VAL A 108 2.68 8.75 2.14
CA VAL A 108 1.51 8.56 1.27
C VAL A 108 0.34 7.98 2.06
N SER A 109 0.58 6.96 2.87
CA SER A 109 -0.45 6.33 3.70
C SER A 109 -1.08 7.34 4.65
N GLU A 110 -0.28 8.16 5.32
CA GLU A 110 -0.76 9.18 6.26
C GLU A 110 -1.58 10.25 5.55
N ALA A 111 -1.12 10.71 4.39
CA ALA A 111 -1.89 11.63 3.55
C ALA A 111 -3.22 11.01 3.10
N LEU A 112 -3.23 9.74 2.70
CA LEU A 112 -4.44 9.03 2.29
C LEU A 112 -5.41 8.84 3.47
N ALA A 113 -4.94 8.48 4.65
CA ALA A 113 -5.80 8.35 5.82
C ALA A 113 -6.36 9.70 6.29
N ASN A 114 -5.52 10.72 6.40
CA ASN A 114 -5.92 12.01 6.95
C ASN A 114 -6.72 12.87 5.96
N CYS A 115 -6.33 12.86 4.68
CA CYS A 115 -6.98 13.71 3.66
C CYS A 115 -8.15 13.00 2.97
N ALA A 116 -8.02 11.70 2.68
CA ALA A 116 -9.04 10.96 1.94
C ALA A 116 -9.90 10.04 2.84
N GLY A 117 -9.62 9.98 4.14
CA GLY A 117 -10.36 9.12 5.07
C GLY A 117 -10.20 7.63 4.77
N LEU A 118 -9.09 7.26 4.11
CA LEU A 118 -8.84 5.88 3.71
C LEU A 118 -8.42 5.04 4.90
N LEU A 119 -8.83 3.78 4.86
CA LEU A 119 -8.36 2.78 5.81
C LEU A 119 -6.99 2.30 5.39
N ILE A 120 -6.05 2.30 6.33
CA ILE A 120 -4.72 1.74 6.16
C ILE A 120 -4.70 0.38 6.85
N ALA A 121 -4.40 -0.66 6.09
CA ALA A 121 -4.03 -1.96 6.59
C ALA A 121 -2.51 -2.10 6.61
N SER A 122 -1.97 -2.54 7.74
CA SER A 122 -0.56 -2.89 7.90
C SER A 122 -0.45 -4.32 8.42
N VAL A 123 0.61 -5.03 8.03
CA VAL A 123 0.92 -6.36 8.56
C VAL A 123 2.17 -6.25 9.41
N ASP A 124 2.11 -6.77 10.64
CA ASP A 124 3.29 -6.82 11.49
C ASP A 124 4.29 -7.83 10.92
N SER A 125 5.51 -7.34 10.64
CA SER A 125 6.61 -8.16 10.12
C SER A 125 7.11 -9.21 11.13
N LYS A 126 6.61 -9.22 12.37
CA LYS A 126 7.04 -10.15 13.43
C LYS A 126 6.41 -11.55 13.34
N GLY A 127 5.78 -11.91 12.21
CA GLY A 127 5.53 -13.31 11.86
C GLY A 127 4.41 -14.00 12.65
N GLY A 128 3.31 -13.29 12.95
CA GLY A 128 2.17 -13.86 13.69
C GLY A 128 0.84 -13.88 12.94
N GLY A 129 0.80 -13.52 11.65
CA GLY A 129 -0.47 -13.28 10.96
C GLY A 129 -1.32 -12.19 11.62
N ARG A 130 -0.68 -11.27 12.35
CA ARG A 130 -1.34 -10.10 12.92
C ARG A 130 -1.09 -8.92 12.00
N GLY A 131 -2.14 -8.20 11.70
CA GLY A 131 -2.06 -6.88 11.12
C GLY A 131 -2.87 -5.91 11.95
N SER A 132 -2.79 -4.66 11.59
CA SER A 132 -3.62 -3.62 12.16
C SER A 132 -4.32 -2.84 11.06
N VAL A 133 -5.50 -2.35 11.38
CA VAL A 133 -6.20 -1.36 10.55
C VAL A 133 -6.34 -0.08 11.33
N ARG A 134 -5.92 1.01 10.71
CA ARG A 134 -6.07 2.37 11.21
C ARG A 134 -6.83 3.23 10.20
N GLY A 135 -7.73 4.07 10.70
CA GLY A 135 -8.33 5.16 9.94
C GLY A 135 -7.54 6.47 10.13
N GLY A 136 -8.13 7.58 9.67
CA GLY A 136 -7.60 8.92 9.91
C GLY A 136 -7.62 9.34 11.39
N GLU A 137 -7.17 10.56 11.65
CA GLU A 137 -7.05 11.17 12.97
C GLU A 137 -8.26 10.88 13.90
N GLY A 138 -8.00 10.33 15.09
CA GLY A 138 -9.02 9.96 16.07
C GLY A 138 -9.56 8.53 15.96
N SER A 139 -9.25 7.80 14.87
CA SER A 139 -9.63 6.39 14.74
C SER A 139 -8.79 5.50 15.65
N LYS A 140 -9.42 4.63 16.43
CA LYS A 140 -8.70 3.61 17.20
C LYS A 140 -8.13 2.56 16.25
N GLU A 141 -6.83 2.28 16.38
CA GLU A 141 -6.20 1.14 15.74
C GLU A 141 -6.85 -0.16 16.21
N ARG A 142 -7.16 -1.05 15.26
CA ARG A 142 -7.73 -2.36 15.56
C ARG A 142 -6.81 -3.46 15.04
N ASP A 143 -6.46 -4.38 15.92
CA ASP A 143 -5.77 -5.59 15.55
C ASP A 143 -6.69 -6.49 14.71
N ILE A 144 -6.19 -6.94 13.58
CA ILE A 144 -6.86 -7.90 12.71
C ILE A 144 -5.96 -9.14 12.62
N LEU A 145 -6.58 -10.31 12.77
CA LEU A 145 -5.96 -11.56 12.39
C LEU A 145 -5.92 -11.61 10.86
N VAL A 146 -4.79 -11.21 10.28
CA VAL A 146 -4.55 -11.37 8.85
C VAL A 146 -4.26 -12.84 8.63
N ALA A 147 -5.28 -13.56 8.15
CA ALA A 147 -5.09 -14.91 7.66
C ALA A 147 -3.92 -14.91 6.66
N PRO A 148 -3.09 -15.96 6.64
CA PRO A 148 -1.86 -16.01 5.83
C PRO A 148 -2.11 -15.91 4.32
N SER A 149 -3.37 -15.92 3.88
CA SER A 149 -3.77 -15.69 2.50
C SER A 149 -4.63 -14.42 2.36
N LEU A 150 -4.20 -13.53 1.46
CA LEU A 150 -4.89 -12.29 1.07
C LEU A 150 -6.40 -12.40 0.80
N PRO A 151 -6.94 -13.50 0.22
CA PRO A 151 -8.38 -13.65 0.03
C PRO A 151 -9.18 -13.63 1.34
N ALA A 152 -8.64 -14.24 2.40
CA ALA A 152 -9.27 -14.24 3.72
C ALA A 152 -9.06 -12.91 4.46
N ALA A 153 -7.98 -12.18 4.15
CA ALA A 153 -7.78 -10.84 4.67
C ALA A 153 -8.77 -9.82 4.08
N SER A 154 -9.16 -9.95 2.81
CA SER A 154 -10.11 -9.00 2.17
C SER A 154 -11.49 -8.99 2.86
N SER A 155 -12.03 -10.15 3.23
CA SER A 155 -13.30 -10.23 3.96
C SER A 155 -13.20 -9.68 5.38
N LEU A 156 -12.09 -9.95 6.07
CA LEU A 156 -11.82 -9.42 7.41
C LEU A 156 -11.60 -7.91 7.41
N LEU A 157 -10.87 -7.39 6.42
CA LEU A 157 -10.68 -5.96 6.21
C LEU A 157 -12.00 -5.26 5.95
N ALA A 158 -12.87 -5.87 5.14
CA ALA A 158 -14.17 -5.28 4.88
C ALA A 158 -15.08 -5.31 6.11
N SER A 159 -15.03 -6.38 6.90
CA SER A 159 -15.74 -6.46 8.18
C SER A 159 -15.24 -5.41 9.17
N ALA A 160 -13.92 -5.24 9.30
CA ALA A 160 -13.31 -4.22 10.15
C ALA A 160 -13.64 -2.79 9.69
N ALA A 161 -13.64 -2.56 8.37
CA ALA A 161 -14.04 -1.30 7.77
C ALA A 161 -15.48 -0.93 8.11
N MET A 162 -16.41 -1.87 7.99
CA MET A 162 -17.83 -1.65 8.28
C MET A 162 -18.07 -1.41 9.78
N SER A 163 -17.35 -2.12 10.65
CA SER A 163 -17.48 -1.97 12.11
C SER A 163 -16.87 -0.67 12.66
N GLY A 164 -16.08 0.07 11.87
CA GLY A 164 -15.56 1.38 12.23
C GLY A 164 -16.51 2.54 11.94
N VAL A 165 -17.53 2.33 11.11
CA VAL A 165 -18.39 3.40 10.58
C VAL A 165 -19.72 3.54 11.36
N SER A 166 -20.01 2.64 12.30
CA SER A 166 -21.31 2.63 12.96
C SER A 166 -21.26 2.13 14.41
N ASP A 167 -21.36 3.07 15.37
CA ASP A 167 -22.05 2.85 16.65
C ASP A 167 -23.57 2.76 16.38
N VAL A 168 -23.99 1.85 15.50
CA VAL A 168 -25.41 1.64 15.18
C VAL A 168 -25.87 0.44 16.00
N GLU A 169 -26.40 0.76 17.17
CA GLU A 169 -27.20 -0.14 17.97
C GLU A 169 -28.42 -0.58 17.14
N ASN A 170 -28.50 -1.87 16.85
CA ASN A 170 -29.72 -2.62 16.49
C ASN A 170 -30.55 -2.07 15.33
N ASP A 171 -30.23 -2.46 14.09
CA ASP A 171 -31.25 -2.53 13.03
C ASP A 171 -31.11 -3.85 12.26
N GLU A 172 -32.24 -4.54 12.08
CA GLU A 172 -32.40 -5.89 11.55
C GLU A 172 -32.10 -6.03 10.03
N GLU A 173 -31.28 -5.15 9.45
CA GLU A 173 -30.99 -5.15 8.00
C GLU A 173 -29.84 -6.11 7.64
N ALA A 174 -29.98 -7.38 8.05
CA ALA A 174 -28.97 -8.43 7.96
C ALA A 174 -28.85 -9.12 6.57
N THR A 175 -29.32 -8.51 5.48
CA THR A 175 -29.32 -9.16 4.14
C THR A 175 -28.41 -8.52 3.10
N LYS A 176 -27.71 -7.41 3.41
CA LYS A 176 -26.75 -6.85 2.46
C LYS A 176 -25.52 -7.77 2.38
N PRO A 177 -25.10 -8.21 1.18
CA PRO A 177 -23.89 -8.99 1.04
C PRO A 177 -22.72 -8.24 1.68
N PRO A 178 -21.80 -8.94 2.36
CA PRO A 178 -20.69 -8.30 3.03
C PRO A 178 -19.97 -7.39 2.04
N ALA A 179 -19.82 -6.12 2.41
CA ALA A 179 -19.02 -5.18 1.64
C ALA A 179 -17.67 -5.84 1.34
N ARG A 180 -17.11 -5.58 0.16
CA ARG A 180 -15.79 -6.12 -0.23
C ARG A 180 -14.76 -5.01 -0.11
N ALA A 181 -13.65 -5.27 0.57
CA ALA A 181 -12.52 -4.37 0.60
C ALA A 181 -11.67 -4.58 -0.66
N ARG A 182 -11.24 -3.48 -1.28
CA ARG A 182 -10.36 -3.48 -2.44
C ARG A 182 -9.03 -2.89 -2.02
N ALA A 183 -8.00 -3.73 -2.00
CA ALA A 183 -6.68 -3.33 -1.55
C ALA A 183 -5.90 -2.65 -2.68
N PHE A 184 -5.11 -1.64 -2.33
CA PHE A 184 -4.10 -1.07 -3.21
C PHE A 184 -2.85 -0.73 -2.40
N THR A 185 -1.70 -0.66 -3.05
CA THR A 185 -0.41 -0.47 -2.36
C THR A 185 0.55 0.36 -3.21
N MET A 186 1.54 0.99 -2.57
CA MET A 186 2.65 1.67 -3.22
C MET A 186 3.94 0.89 -2.96
N MET A 187 4.64 0.50 -4.03
CA MET A 187 5.90 -0.23 -3.95
C MET A 187 7.08 0.68 -4.27
N GLU A 188 8.12 0.63 -3.44
CA GLU A 188 9.42 1.27 -3.69
C GLU A 188 10.40 0.23 -4.26
N HIS A 189 11.36 0.68 -5.06
CA HIS A 189 12.47 -0.16 -5.51
C HIS A 189 13.17 -0.87 -4.32
N PRO A 190 13.37 -2.21 -4.37
CA PRO A 190 13.81 -2.99 -3.21
C PRO A 190 15.16 -2.54 -2.62
N VAL A 191 16.09 -2.10 -3.48
CA VAL A 191 17.38 -1.55 -3.03
C VAL A 191 17.21 -0.24 -2.27
N ARG A 192 16.35 0.67 -2.75
CA ARG A 192 16.09 1.95 -2.06
C ARG A 192 15.41 1.70 -0.73
N ARG A 193 14.45 0.78 -0.70
CA ARG A 193 13.80 0.31 0.53
C ARG A 193 14.81 -0.21 1.55
N ALA A 194 15.75 -1.06 1.15
CA ALA A 194 16.78 -1.59 2.04
C ALA A 194 17.68 -0.48 2.62
N VAL A 195 18.06 0.50 1.80
CA VAL A 195 18.81 1.69 2.25
C VAL A 195 17.99 2.55 3.20
N ASN A 196 16.69 2.73 2.94
CA ASN A 196 15.79 3.47 3.82
C ASN A 196 15.61 2.78 5.17
N ALA A 197 15.51 1.44 5.18
CA ALA A 197 15.47 0.66 6.42
C ALA A 197 16.75 0.86 7.25
N TYR A 198 17.93 0.84 6.60
CA TYR A 198 19.19 1.17 7.26
C TYR A 198 19.20 2.59 7.85
N ARG A 199 18.71 3.58 7.09
CA ARG A 199 18.63 4.99 7.55
C ARG A 199 17.64 5.19 8.69
N ALA A 200 16.62 4.33 8.78
CA ALA A 200 15.63 4.34 9.86
C ALA A 200 16.16 3.72 11.16
N LEU A 201 17.35 3.09 11.16
CA LEU A 201 17.95 2.55 12.37
C LEU A 201 18.15 3.64 13.44
N PRO A 202 17.95 3.32 14.73
CA PRO A 202 18.24 4.24 15.81
C PRO A 202 19.68 4.80 15.70
N PRO A 203 19.92 6.10 15.97
CA PRO A 203 21.23 6.72 15.79
C PRO A 203 22.39 6.01 16.51
N ARG A 204 22.09 5.28 17.60
CA ARG A 204 23.09 4.48 18.33
C ARG A 204 23.57 3.26 17.54
N ILE A 205 22.68 2.63 16.77
CA ILE A 205 22.97 1.46 15.93
C ILE A 205 23.58 1.93 14.62
N ALA A 206 22.98 2.92 13.97
CA ALA A 206 23.46 3.48 12.69
C ALA A 206 24.90 4.02 12.75
N ARG A 207 25.36 4.50 13.93
CA ARG A 207 26.75 4.95 14.12
C ARG A 207 27.76 3.82 14.30
N ARG A 208 27.30 2.61 14.62
CA ARG A 208 28.15 1.45 14.95
C ARG A 208 28.27 0.45 13.83
N THR A 209 27.45 0.58 12.80
CA THR A 209 27.34 -0.37 11.69
C THR A 209 27.36 0.41 10.39
N THR A 210 28.11 -0.09 9.40
CA THR A 210 28.09 0.40 8.02
C THR A 210 26.93 -0.23 7.25
N LEU A 211 26.59 0.32 6.08
CA LEU A 211 25.51 -0.25 5.25
C LEU A 211 25.83 -1.70 4.85
N GLU A 212 27.10 -1.99 4.53
CA GLU A 212 27.58 -3.32 4.18
C GLU A 212 27.49 -4.31 5.35
N GLN A 213 27.82 -3.85 6.56
CA GLN A 213 27.68 -4.64 7.78
C GLN A 213 26.21 -4.91 8.10
N TYR A 214 25.34 -3.91 7.97
CA TYR A 214 23.90 -4.08 8.15
C TYR A 214 23.35 -5.10 7.14
N ALA A 215 23.66 -4.95 5.85
CA ALA A 215 23.19 -5.85 4.81
C ALA A 215 23.64 -7.31 5.00
N SER A 216 24.72 -7.53 5.74
CA SER A 216 25.24 -8.87 6.06
C SER A 216 24.82 -9.38 7.45
N SER A 217 24.08 -8.57 8.23
CA SER A 217 23.66 -8.91 9.58
C SER A 217 22.29 -9.59 9.61
N ASP A 218 22.03 -10.35 10.66
CA ASP A 218 20.71 -10.97 10.90
C ASP A 218 19.61 -9.93 11.18
N ASP A 219 19.99 -8.67 11.47
CA ASP A 219 19.06 -7.55 11.65
C ASP A 219 18.55 -7.00 10.31
N ALA A 220 19.16 -7.36 9.18
CA ALA A 220 18.66 -6.96 7.88
C ALA A 220 17.33 -7.65 7.58
N VAL A 221 16.32 -6.85 7.26
CA VAL A 221 15.01 -7.37 6.93
C VAL A 221 15.06 -8.07 5.56
N ASP A 222 15.04 -9.40 5.60
CA ASP A 222 15.06 -10.24 4.40
C ASP A 222 13.69 -10.29 3.72
N ASN A 223 13.61 -9.78 2.49
CA ASN A 223 12.45 -9.86 1.60
C ASN A 223 11.08 -9.58 2.28
N PRO A 224 10.94 -8.48 3.04
CA PRO A 224 9.76 -8.21 3.86
C PRO A 224 8.45 -8.15 3.07
N MET A 225 8.51 -7.71 1.81
CA MET A 225 7.37 -7.66 0.90
C MET A 225 6.81 -9.05 0.61
N VAL A 226 7.68 -10.01 0.27
CA VAL A 226 7.27 -11.40 0.00
C VAL A 226 6.73 -12.03 1.27
N ARG A 227 7.44 -11.88 2.40
CA ARG A 227 7.00 -12.41 3.70
C ARG A 227 5.63 -11.89 4.11
N SER A 228 5.38 -10.59 3.92
CA SER A 228 4.09 -9.96 4.25
C SER A 228 2.95 -10.49 3.38
N LEU A 229 3.22 -10.77 2.10
CA LEU A 229 2.20 -11.27 1.15
C LEU A 229 1.91 -12.76 1.32
N THR A 230 2.89 -13.56 1.73
CA THR A 230 2.76 -15.01 1.89
C THR A 230 2.52 -15.46 3.32
N GLY A 231 2.68 -14.57 4.30
CA GLY A 231 2.65 -14.91 5.72
C GLY A 231 3.83 -15.77 6.18
N ALA A 232 4.96 -15.76 5.45
CA ALA A 232 6.13 -16.56 5.81
C ALA A 232 6.78 -16.02 7.10
N VAL A 233 7.11 -16.92 8.03
CA VAL A 233 7.72 -16.55 9.32
C VAL A 233 9.14 -16.06 9.10
N SER A 234 9.65 -15.12 9.90
CA SER A 234 10.97 -14.49 9.70
C SER A 234 12.13 -15.49 9.58
N ASP A 235 12.08 -16.59 10.33
CA ASP A 235 13.13 -17.62 10.33
C ASP A 235 12.97 -18.67 9.23
N GLU A 236 11.87 -18.62 8.47
CA GLU A 236 11.61 -19.52 7.35
C GLU A 236 12.44 -19.13 6.13
N ALA A 237 13.08 -20.11 5.48
CA ALA A 237 13.78 -19.91 4.23
C ALA A 237 12.79 -19.63 3.09
N LEU A 238 12.93 -18.48 2.44
CA LEU A 238 12.11 -18.13 1.29
C LEU A 238 12.49 -18.97 0.07
N THR A 239 11.50 -19.67 -0.46
CA THR A 239 11.60 -20.48 -1.68
C THR A 239 10.94 -19.79 -2.87
N ALA A 240 11.20 -20.28 -4.09
CA ALA A 240 10.54 -19.77 -5.31
C ALA A 240 9.01 -19.81 -5.23
N ARG A 241 8.44 -20.79 -4.52
CA ARG A 241 6.99 -20.89 -4.29
C ARG A 241 6.41 -19.68 -3.56
N HIS A 242 7.17 -19.08 -2.64
CA HIS A 242 6.74 -17.87 -1.94
C HIS A 242 6.70 -16.67 -2.89
N VAL A 243 7.70 -16.54 -3.75
CA VAL A 243 7.75 -15.47 -4.75
C VAL A 243 6.57 -15.60 -5.73
N ASP A 244 6.27 -16.82 -6.19
CA ASP A 244 5.14 -17.06 -7.08
C ASP A 244 3.79 -16.78 -6.39
N ALA A 245 3.63 -17.21 -5.14
CA ALA A 245 2.44 -16.89 -4.35
C ALA A 245 2.25 -15.39 -4.12
N ALA A 246 3.34 -14.66 -3.82
CA ALA A 246 3.30 -13.21 -3.65
C ALA A 246 2.91 -12.49 -4.95
N LYS A 247 3.48 -12.91 -6.10
CA LYS A 247 3.11 -12.38 -7.43
C LYS A 247 1.65 -12.63 -7.74
N ASP A 248 1.16 -13.84 -7.48
CA ASP A 248 -0.23 -14.20 -7.68
C ASP A 248 -1.17 -13.36 -6.81
N ALA A 249 -0.78 -13.12 -5.56
CA ALA A 249 -1.57 -12.32 -4.64
C ALA A 249 -1.66 -10.86 -5.08
N LEU A 250 -0.55 -10.27 -5.54
CA LEU A 250 -0.53 -8.93 -6.13
C LEU A 250 -1.43 -8.86 -7.37
N ARG A 251 -1.22 -9.77 -8.33
CA ARG A 251 -1.96 -9.80 -9.61
C ARG A 251 -3.47 -9.97 -9.44
N LYS A 252 -3.92 -10.71 -8.43
CA LYS A 252 -5.35 -11.04 -8.29
C LYS A 252 -6.10 -10.13 -7.33
N HIS A 253 -5.40 -9.46 -6.40
CA HIS A 253 -6.07 -8.84 -5.24
C HIS A 253 -5.66 -7.40 -4.94
N ILE A 254 -4.53 -6.91 -5.45
CA ILE A 254 -3.98 -5.62 -5.04
C ILE A 254 -3.68 -4.76 -6.26
N LEU A 255 -4.27 -3.56 -6.30
CA LEU A 255 -3.85 -2.55 -7.27
C LEU A 255 -2.50 -1.96 -6.84
N VAL A 256 -1.48 -2.13 -7.69
CA VAL A 256 -0.11 -1.74 -7.37
C VAL A 256 0.23 -0.41 -8.03
N GLY A 257 0.74 0.54 -7.24
CA GLY A 257 1.45 1.73 -7.70
C GLY A 257 2.95 1.65 -7.40
N VAL A 258 3.72 2.51 -8.04
CA VAL A 258 5.18 2.57 -7.94
C VAL A 258 5.60 3.97 -7.48
N ASP A 259 6.42 4.01 -6.42
CA ASP A 259 6.89 5.24 -5.76
C ASP A 259 7.60 6.19 -6.73
N GLU A 260 8.44 5.65 -7.63
CA GLU A 260 9.16 6.45 -8.62
C GLU A 260 8.26 7.25 -9.58
N ILE A 261 7.00 6.86 -9.72
CA ILE A 261 6.01 7.51 -10.58
C ILE A 261 4.71 7.76 -9.81
N GLU A 262 4.83 8.27 -8.58
CA GLU A 262 3.72 8.52 -7.66
C GLU A 262 2.51 9.18 -8.34
N GLY A 263 2.72 10.24 -9.11
CA GLY A 263 1.64 10.97 -9.80
C GLY A 263 0.80 10.09 -10.73
N ARG A 264 1.43 9.22 -11.54
CA ARG A 264 0.72 8.28 -12.41
C ARG A 264 0.04 7.17 -11.62
N SER A 265 0.65 6.75 -10.51
CA SER A 265 0.07 5.74 -9.62
C SER A 265 -1.20 6.24 -8.95
N LEU A 266 -1.18 7.48 -8.43
CA LEU A 266 -2.34 8.13 -7.82
C LEU A 266 -3.47 8.33 -8.86
N GLU A 267 -3.14 8.80 -10.06
CA GLU A 267 -4.12 8.93 -11.14
C GLU A 267 -4.79 7.58 -11.47
N ARG A 268 -4.02 6.50 -11.53
CA ARG A 268 -4.54 5.14 -11.72
C ARG A 268 -5.46 4.71 -10.57
N PHE A 269 -5.10 5.04 -9.32
CA PHE A 269 -5.95 4.73 -8.16
C PHE A 269 -7.27 5.49 -8.24
N GLU A 270 -7.25 6.79 -8.56
CA GLU A 270 -8.47 7.60 -8.75
C GLU A 270 -9.35 7.00 -9.85
N GLN A 271 -8.78 6.66 -11.01
CA GLN A 271 -9.53 6.04 -12.12
C GLN A 271 -10.16 4.71 -11.72
N TYR A 272 -9.49 3.92 -10.88
CA TYR A 272 -9.97 2.62 -10.44
C TYR A 272 -11.07 2.70 -9.37
N PHE A 273 -10.97 3.66 -8.46
CA PHE A 273 -11.90 3.80 -7.32
C PHE A 273 -13.08 4.74 -7.56
N GLY A 274 -12.99 5.64 -8.55
CA GLY A 274 -14.04 6.60 -8.95
C GLY A 274 -14.04 7.89 -8.13
#